data_AF-A0A8T5A048-F1
#
_entry.id   AF-A0A8T5A048-F1
#
_cell.length_a   1.000
_cell.length_b   1.000
_cell.length_c   1.000
_cell.angle_alpha   90.00
_cell.angle_beta   90.00
_cell.angle_gamma   90.00
#
_symmetry.space_group_name_H-M   'P 1'
#
loop_
_entity.id
_entity.type
_entity.pdbx_description
1 polymer ?
#
loop_
_entity_poly.entity_id
_entity_poly.type
_entity_poly.pdbx_seq_one_letter_code
_entity_poly.pdbx_strand_id
1 'polypeptide(L)' 'MVYVVKELCVACGKCALYCPVEAITVGEYAFVDQERCVE' A
#
# COMPACT_ATOMS: atom_id res chain seq x y z
N MET A 1 5.62 1.92 10.17
CA MET A 1 4.42 1.07 10.41
C MET A 1 3.19 1.80 9.86
N VAL A 2 2.73 1.36 8.68
CA VAL A 2 1.72 2.03 7.87
C VAL A 2 0.52 1.11 7.67
N TYR A 3 -0.69 1.65 7.70
CA TYR A 3 -1.93 0.91 7.45
C TYR A 3 -2.84 1.67 6.49
N VAL A 4 -3.73 0.92 5.84
CA VAL A 4 -4.67 1.45 4.85
C VAL A 4 -6.07 1.49 5.47
N VAL A 5 -6.68 2.67 5.47
CA VAL A 5 -8.10 2.83 5.80
C VAL A 5 -8.91 2.45 4.56
N LYS A 6 -9.56 1.28 4.59
CA LYS A 6 -10.21 0.70 3.42
C LYS A 6 -11.34 1.58 2.89
N GLU A 7 -12.11 2.20 3.78
CA GLU A 7 -13.23 3.07 3.42
C GLU A 7 -12.81 4.34 2.67
N LEU A 8 -11.55 4.75 2.80
CA LEU A 8 -10.98 5.92 2.12
C LEU A 8 -10.13 5.54 0.91
N CYS A 9 -9.80 4.26 0.74
CA CYS A 9 -8.98 3.79 -0.34
C CYS A 9 -9.79 3.72 -1.63
N VAL A 10 -9.41 4.51 -2.62
CA VAL A 10 -10.05 4.51 -3.96
C VAL A 10 -9.27 3.66 -4.98
N ALA A 11 -8.41 2.76 -4.52
CA ALA A 11 -7.58 1.87 -5.34
C ALA A 11 -6.79 2.57 -6.47
N CYS A 12 -6.35 3.83 -6.28
CA CYS A 12 -5.72 4.61 -7.34
C CYS A 12 -4.30 4.17 -7.73
N GLY A 13 -3.68 3.23 -7.00
CA GLY A 13 -2.37 2.68 -7.33
C GLY A 13 -1.15 3.57 -6.99
N LYS A 14 -1.35 4.85 -6.64
CA LYS A 14 -0.23 5.79 -6.41
C LYS A 14 0.72 5.34 -5.31
N CYS A 15 0.21 4.79 -4.22
CA CYS A 15 1.05 4.29 -3.13
C CYS A 15 1.99 3.17 -3.58
N ALA A 16 1.51 2.23 -4.40
CA ALA A 16 2.34 1.18 -4.97
C ALA A 16 3.41 1.73 -5.92
N LEU A 17 3.07 2.75 -6.73
CA LEU A 17 4.03 3.40 -7.64
C LEU A 17 5.19 4.09 -6.90
N TYR A 18 4.91 4.73 -5.75
CA TYR A 18 5.93 5.44 -4.97
C TYR A 18 6.68 4.55 -3.97
N CYS A 19 6.23 3.32 -3.75
CA CYS A 19 6.88 2.44 -2.78
C CYS A 19 8.24 1.96 -3.32
N PRO A 20 9.37 2.36 -2.73
CA PRO A 20 10.70 2.08 -3.29
C PRO A 20 11.09 0.59 -3.21
N VAL A 21 10.46 -0.14 -2.29
CA VAL A 21 10.71 -1.56 -2.02
C VAL A 21 9.57 -2.45 -2.53
N GLU A 22 8.60 -1.87 -3.27
CA GLU A 22 7.47 -2.58 -3.84
C GLU A 22 6.70 -3.43 -2.80
N ALA A 23 6.57 -2.91 -1.57
CA ALA A 23 5.88 -3.59 -0.46
C ALA A 23 4.35 -3.40 -0.49
N ILE A 24 3.81 -2.69 -1.50
CA ILE A 24 2.40 -2.35 -1.58
C ILE A 24 1.78 -2.95 -2.84
N THR A 25 0.72 -3.72 -2.67
CA THR A 25 -0.09 -4.29 -3.75
C THR A 25 -1.48 -3.66 -3.72
N VAL A 26 -2.04 -3.31 -4.87
CA VAL A 26 -3.37 -2.68 -4.97
C VAL A 26 -4.32 -3.58 -5.73
N GLY A 27 -5.35 -4.06 -5.04
CA GLY A 27 -6.50 -4.76 -5.61
C GLY A 27 -7.76 -3.91 -5.44
N GLU A 28 -8.77 -4.43 -4.72
CA GLU A 28 -9.93 -3.65 -4.28
C GLU A 28 -9.55 -2.51 -3.32
N TYR A 29 -8.51 -2.72 -2.51
CA TYR A 29 -7.85 -1.72 -1.68
C TYR A 29 -6.33 -1.99 -1.65
N ALA A 30 -5.56 -1.02 -1.14
CA ALA A 30 -4.12 -1.19 -0.96
C ALA A 30 -3.83 -2.15 0.21
N PHE A 31 -2.90 -3.07 -0.02
CA PHE A 31 -2.35 -4.00 0.97
C PHE A 31 -0.86 -3.69 1.16
N VAL A 32 -0.41 -3.59 2.41
CA VAL A 32 0.97 -3.26 2.76
C VAL A 32 1.60 -4.48 3.43
N ASP A 33 2.62 -5.03 2.79
CA ASP A 33 3.47 -6.09 3.34
C ASP A 33 4.36 -5.50 4.44
N GLN A 34 4.08 -5.86 5.70
CA GLN A 34 4.80 -5.32 6.86
C GLN A 34 6.18 -5.95 7.05
N GLU A 35 6.48 -7.09 6.42
CA GLU A 35 7.81 -7.71 6.47
C GLU A 35 8.79 -6.99 5.53
N ARG A 36 8.26 -6.48 4.40
CA ARG A 36 9.04 -5.71 3.42
C ARG A 36 9.02 -4.20 3.68
N CYS A 37 8.12 -3.71 4.53
CA CYS A 37 8.00 -2.30 4.88
C CYS A 37 9.19 -1.85 5.73
N VAL A 38 9.94 -0.86 5.22
CA VAL A 38 11.16 -0.34 5.87
C VAL A 38 11.00 1.04 6.48
N GLU A 39 9.85 1.69 6.24
CA GLU A 39 9.49 3.04 6.73
C GLU A 39 8.01 3.07 7.17
#